data_AF-A0A1F7Q5G6-F1
#
_entry.id   AF-A0A1F7Q5G6-F1
#
_cell.length_a   1.000
_cell.length_b   1.000
_cell.length_c   1.000
_cell.angle_alpha   90.00
_cell.angle_beta   90.00
_cell.angle_gamma   90.00
#
_symmetry.space_group_name_H-M   'P 1'
#
loop_
_entity.id
_entity.type
_entity.pdbx_description
1 polymer ?
#
loop_
_entity_poly.entity_id
_entity_poly.type
_entity_poly.pdbx_seq_one_letter_code
_entity_poly.pdbx_strand_id
1 'polypeptide(L)' 'MWHYVNACFECAARGGELRTCDETLALGFFPPGRLPRGLLSNHRIRIRDACARRVAPFVR' A
#
# COMPACT_ATOMS: atom_id res chain seq x y z
N MET A 1 7.62 -7.89 24.89
CA MET A 1 6.48 -7.15 24.30
C MET A 1 7.04 -6.37 23.11
N TRP A 2 6.54 -6.60 21.90
CA TRP A 2 7.05 -5.92 20.70
C TRP A 2 6.11 -4.79 20.31
N HIS A 3 6.66 -3.61 20.04
CA HIS A 3 5.94 -2.48 19.49
C HIS A 3 6.51 -2.18 18.12
N TYR A 4 5.65 -2.15 17.11
CA TYR A 4 6.00 -1.84 15.73
C TYR A 4 5.28 -0.60 15.27
N VAL A 5 6.03 0.35 14.72
CA VAL A 5 5.51 1.55 14.06
C VAL A 5 5.81 1.41 12.57
N ASN A 6 4.81 1.66 11.73
CA ASN A 6 4.95 1.54 10.29
C ASN A 6 4.65 2.89 9.62
N ALA A 7 5.65 3.47 8.96
CA ALA A 7 5.49 4.66 8.14
C ALA A 7 5.21 4.24 6.68
N CYS A 8 4.22 4.88 6.07
CA CYS A 8 3.82 4.65 4.68
C CYS A 8 3.87 5.96 3.89
N PHE A 9 4.30 5.89 2.64
CA PHE A 9 4.47 7.05 1.76
C PHE A 9 3.74 6.83 0.45
N GLU A 10 3.15 7.89 -0.09
CA GLU A 10 2.64 7.90 -1.46
C GLU A 10 3.82 8.09 -2.42
N CYS A 11 3.91 7.21 -3.42
CA CYS A 11 4.98 7.23 -4.41
C CYS A 11 4.39 7.26 -5.82
N ALA A 12 5.04 8.02 -6.71
CA ALA A 12 4.74 8.00 -8.14
C ALA A 12 5.68 7.03 -8.86
N ALA A 13 5.11 6.03 -9.55
CA ALA A 13 5.88 5.17 -10.43
C ALA A 13 6.41 5.99 -11.62
N ARG A 14 7.73 5.95 -11.85
CA ARG A 14 8.39 6.70 -12.94
C ARG A 14 8.68 5.85 -14.18
N GLY A 15 8.71 4.53 -14.05
CA GLY A 15 8.99 3.58 -15.14
C GLY A 15 9.44 2.22 -14.59
N GLY A 16 9.83 1.33 -15.50
CA GLY A 16 10.26 -0.04 -15.18
C GLY A 16 9.17 -1.08 -15.40
N GLU A 17 9.51 -2.34 -15.09
CA GLU A 17 8.63 -3.50 -15.24
C GLU A 17 8.45 -4.19 -13.88
N LEU A 18 7.23 -4.67 -13.61
CA LEU A 18 6.97 -5.49 -12.42
C LEU A 18 7.69 -6.83 -12.57
N ARG A 19 8.50 -7.19 -11.57
CA ARG A 19 9.25 -8.46 -11.52
C ARG A 19 9.15 -9.08 -10.15
N THR A 20 8.87 -10.38 -10.12
CA THR A 20 8.85 -11.19 -8.90
C THR A 20 10.27 -11.49 -8.41
N CYS A 21 10.37 -11.95 -7.18
CA CYS A 21 11.60 -12.44 -6.55
C CYS A 21 11.24 -13.49 -5.49
N ASP A 22 12.23 -13.99 -4.75
CA ASP A 22 12.03 -15.02 -3.71
C ASP A 22 11.03 -14.60 -2.63
N GLU A 23 10.88 -13.30 -2.38
CA GLU A 23 9.92 -12.76 -1.39
C GLU A 23 8.54 -12.46 -1.99
N THR A 24 8.44 -12.32 -3.32
CA THR A 24 7.24 -11.81 -3.99
C THR A 24 6.77 -12.77 -5.08
N LEU A 25 5.74 -13.54 -4.77
CA LEU A 25 5.21 -14.58 -5.65
C LEU A 25 4.34 -14.06 -6.80
N ALA A 26 3.69 -12.91 -6.62
CA ALA A 26 2.81 -12.31 -7.63
C ALA A 26 2.74 -10.79 -7.48
N LEU A 27 2.63 -10.09 -8.60
CA LEU A 27 2.56 -8.63 -8.68
C LEU A 27 1.48 -8.20 -9.66
N GLY A 28 0.89 -7.04 -9.42
CA GLY A 28 -0.08 -6.43 -10.32
C GLY A 28 -0.47 -5.03 -9.87
N PHE A 29 -0.94 -4.22 -10.83
CA PHE A 29 -1.56 -2.94 -10.54
C PHE A 29 -3.06 -3.12 -10.33
N PHE A 30 -3.57 -2.54 -9.26
CA PHE A 30 -4.99 -2.60 -8.91
C PHE A 30 -5.53 -1.19 -8.69
N PRO A 31 -6.68 -0.84 -9.28
CA PRO A 31 -7.33 0.42 -8.93
C PRO A 31 -7.84 0.35 -7.48
N PRO A 32 -7.87 1.48 -6.73
CA PRO A 32 -8.32 1.48 -5.33
C PRO A 32 -9.73 0.93 -5.11
N GLY A 33 -10.61 0.99 -6.11
CA GLY A 33 -11.96 0.42 -6.06
C GLY A 33 -12.04 -1.09 -6.28
N ARG A 34 -10.95 -1.76 -6.67
CA ARG A 34 -10.91 -3.21 -6.99
C ARG A 34 -9.73 -3.92 -6.32
N LEU A 35 -9.55 -3.68 -5.03
CA LEU A 35 -8.47 -4.28 -4.25
C LEU A 35 -8.69 -5.81 -4.07
N PRO A 36 -7.61 -6.61 -4.05
CA PRO A 36 -7.68 -8.05 -3.80
C PRO A 36 -8.42 -8.39 -2.50
N ARG A 37 -9.14 -9.53 -2.47
CA ARG A 37 -9.94 -9.95 -1.31
C ARG A 37 -9.09 -10.20 -0.05
N GLY A 38 -7.91 -10.81 -0.22
CA GLY A 38 -6.99 -11.14 0.88
C GLY A 38 -6.17 -9.98 1.45
N LEU A 39 -6.41 -8.73 1.02
CA LEU A 39 -5.67 -7.59 1.54
C LEU A 39 -6.03 -7.31 3.00
N LEU A 40 -5.01 -7.30 3.87
CA LEU A 40 -5.12 -7.02 5.30
C LEU A 40 -5.83 -5.69 5.57
N SER A 41 -6.64 -5.65 6.64
CA SER A 41 -7.48 -4.49 6.99
C SER A 41 -6.69 -3.20 7.19
N ASN A 42 -5.49 -3.28 7.80
CA ASN A 42 -4.61 -2.13 8.00
C ASN A 42 -4.14 -1.53 6.65
N HIS A 43 -3.83 -2.36 5.66
CA HIS A 43 -3.44 -1.90 4.32
C HIS A 43 -4.62 -1.22 3.59
N ARG A 44 -5.84 -1.73 3.75
CA ARG A 44 -7.04 -1.07 3.19
C ARG A 44 -7.24 0.35 3.75
N ILE A 45 -7.06 0.51 5.06
CA ILE A 45 -7.15 1.82 5.73
C ILE A 45 -6.10 2.77 5.15
N ARG A 46 -4.84 2.32 5.03
CA ARG A 46 -3.75 3.13 4.47
C ARG A 46 -4.00 3.57 3.03
N ILE A 47 -4.50 2.66 2.18
CA ILE A 47 -4.84 3.00 0.78
C ILE A 47 -5.97 4.03 0.73
N ARG A 48 -7.00 3.89 1.57
CA ARG A 48 -8.08 4.86 1.66
C ARG A 48 -7.58 6.23 2.13
N ASP A 49 -6.73 6.24 3.16
CA ASP A 49 -6.14 7.46 3.70
C ASP A 49 -5.28 8.17 2.62
N ALA A 50 -4.49 7.43 1.84
CA ALA A 50 -3.75 7.98 0.69
C ALA A 50 -4.70 8.55 -0.39
N CYS A 51 -5.81 7.87 -0.68
CA CYS A 51 -6.80 8.33 -1.65
C CYS A 51 -7.52 9.63 -1.24
N ALA A 52 -7.46 10.04 0.03
CA ALA A 52 -8.08 11.28 0.51
C ALA A 52 -7.34 12.55 0.05
N ARG A 53 -6.15 12.42 -0.57
CA ARG A 53 -5.36 13.55 -1.13
C ARG A 53 -5.14 14.69 -0.13
N ARG A 54 -4.89 14.33 1.13
CA ARG A 54 -4.66 15.27 2.22
C ARG A 54 -3.16 15.49 2.42
N VAL A 55 -2.74 16.76 2.52
CA VAL A 55 -1.36 17.14 2.85
C VAL A 55 -1.16 17.18 4.38
N ALA A 56 -1.37 16.04 5.04
CA ALA A 56 -1.11 15.83 6.47
C ALA A 56 -0.99 14.33 6.78
N PRO A 57 -0.25 13.93 7.82
CA PRO A 57 -0.13 12.53 8.21
C PRO A 57 -1.45 11.97 8.76
N PHE A 58 -1.67 10.69 8.52
CA PHE A 58 -2.69 9.89 9.22
C PHE A 58 -2.00 9.06 10.30
N VAL A 59 -2.35 9.32 11.57
CA VAL A 59 -1.79 8.63 12.74
C VAL A 59 -2.86 7.70 13.31
N ARG A 60 -2.53 6.41 13.51
CA ARG A 60 -3.41 5.35 14.02
C ARG A 60 -2.65 4.35 14.85
#